data_AF-A0A519EJ49-F1
#
_entry.id   AF-A0A519EJ49-F1
#
_cell.length_a   1.000
_cell.length_b   1.000
_cell.length_c   1.000
_cell.angle_alpha   90.00
_cell.angle_beta   90.00
_cell.angle_gamma   90.00
#
_symmetry.space_group_name_H-M   'P 1'
#
loop_
_entity.id
_entity.type
_entity.pdbx_description
1 polymer ?
#
loop_
_entity_poly.entity_id
_entity_poly.type
_entity_poly.pdbx_seq_one_letter_code
_entity_poly.pdbx_strand_id
1 'polypeptide(L)'
;MFKTNNQGERGPDGLGNLRRLAYFVAVVETGSFTAAADRLGITKAVVSQQVARLEREFRTSLLVRTTRKVQATEVGQAFYQRCAGILEAAEHAFDDLGERAA
;
A
#
# COMPACT_ATOMS: atom_id res chain seq x y z
N MET A 1 -1.49 16.87 -24.17
CA MET A 1 -1.36 15.46 -23.75
C MET A 1 -1.35 15.45 -22.22
N PHE A 2 -2.47 15.11 -21.58
CA PHE A 2 -2.62 15.22 -20.11
C PHE A 2 -2.08 13.97 -19.41
N LYS A 3 -1.31 14.13 -18.31
CA LYS A 3 -1.62 13.50 -17.01
C LYS A 3 -0.65 13.89 -15.88
N THR A 4 -1.27 14.54 -14.88
CA THR A 4 -0.96 14.52 -13.44
C THR A 4 0.41 15.03 -12.98
N ASN A 5 0.56 16.35 -13.06
CA ASN A 5 1.38 17.09 -12.10
C ASN A 5 0.62 17.09 -10.75
N ASN A 6 1.12 16.34 -9.76
CA ASN A 6 0.63 16.41 -8.39
C ASN A 6 1.76 16.94 -7.49
N GLN A 7 1.92 18.27 -7.51
CA GLN A 7 2.72 18.99 -6.54
C GLN A 7 1.98 19.05 -5.20
N GLY A 8 2.70 18.77 -4.11
CA GLY A 8 2.49 19.39 -2.81
C GLY A 8 1.21 19.06 -2.05
N GLU A 9 1.26 18.06 -1.18
CA GLU A 9 0.46 18.09 0.05
C GLU A 9 1.32 17.72 1.25
N ARG A 10 1.25 18.59 2.26
CA ARG A 10 1.99 18.63 3.52
C ARG A 10 1.39 17.65 4.53
N GLY A 11 2.25 17.00 5.32
CA GLY A 11 1.90 16.41 6.62
C GLY A 11 1.20 15.04 6.59
N PRO A 12 1.09 14.34 7.73
CA PRO A 12 0.61 12.96 7.81
C PRO A 12 -0.93 12.93 7.83
N ASP A 13 -1.55 12.94 6.66
CA ASP A 13 -2.98 12.69 6.50
C ASP A 13 -3.29 11.21 6.80
N GLY A 14 -3.89 10.95 7.97
CA GLY A 14 -4.16 9.60 8.50
C GLY A 14 -4.88 8.63 7.54
N LEU A 15 -5.71 9.14 6.61
CA LEU A 15 -6.41 8.36 5.58
C LEU A 15 -5.55 8.09 4.33
N GLY A 16 -4.70 9.04 3.93
CA GLY A 16 -3.77 8.83 2.82
C GLY A 16 -2.72 7.77 3.14
N ASN A 17 -2.40 7.59 4.44
CA ASN A 17 -1.54 6.51 4.93
C ASN A 17 -2.17 5.14 4.74
N LEU A 18 -3.44 4.93 5.12
CA LEU A 18 -4.15 3.65 4.96
C LEU A 18 -4.14 3.16 3.51
N ARG A 19 -4.38 4.05 2.54
CA ARG A 19 -4.33 3.69 1.12
C ARG A 19 -2.90 3.30 0.68
N ARG A 20 -1.87 3.95 1.24
CA ARG A 20 -0.46 3.56 1.03
C ARG A 20 -0.13 2.21 1.66
N LEU A 21 -0.70 1.89 2.83
CA LEU A 21 -0.55 0.58 3.45
C LEU A 21 -1.15 -0.51 2.54
N ALA A 22 -2.36 -0.27 2.00
CA ALA A 22 -3.00 -1.19 1.07
C ALA A 22 -2.15 -1.43 -0.20
N TYR A 23 -1.53 -0.38 -0.78
CA TYR A 23 -0.61 -0.55 -1.90
C TYR A 23 0.59 -1.42 -1.56
N PHE A 24 1.20 -1.21 -0.39
CA PHE A 24 2.33 -2.01 0.06
C PHE A 24 1.94 -3.47 0.32
N VAL A 25 0.87 -3.69 1.07
CA VAL A 25 0.30 -5.02 1.38
C VAL A 25 0.02 -5.79 0.10
N ALA A 26 -0.67 -5.18 -0.88
CA ALA A 26 -0.96 -5.83 -2.15
C ALA A 26 0.31 -6.21 -2.94
N VAL A 27 1.37 -5.39 -2.90
CA VAL A 27 2.65 -5.72 -3.56
C VAL A 27 3.37 -6.88 -2.87
N VAL A 28 3.34 -6.92 -1.54
CA VAL A 28 3.93 -8.02 -0.76
C VAL A 28 3.17 -9.33 -1.03
N GLU A 29 1.84 -9.31 -1.02
CA GLU A 29 1.00 -10.49 -1.25
C GLU A 29 1.12 -11.03 -2.67
N THR A 30 1.14 -10.15 -3.67
CA THR A 30 1.21 -10.56 -5.07
C THR A 30 2.64 -10.81 -5.55
N GLY A 31 3.66 -10.33 -4.83
CA GLY A 31 5.05 -10.39 -5.23
C GLY A 31 5.37 -9.65 -6.54
N SER A 32 4.46 -8.79 -7.02
CA SER A 32 4.59 -8.08 -8.30
C SER A 32 3.81 -6.77 -8.30
N PHE A 33 4.47 -5.69 -8.72
CA PHE A 33 3.82 -4.38 -8.89
C PHE A 33 2.69 -4.41 -9.94
N THR A 34 2.79 -5.27 -10.95
CA THR A 34 1.76 -5.38 -11.99
C THR A 34 0.52 -6.10 -11.45
N ALA A 35 0.72 -7.21 -10.73
CA ALA A 35 -0.40 -7.96 -10.14
C ALA A 35 -1.08 -7.17 -9.01
N ALA A 36 -0.31 -6.43 -8.21
CA ALA A 36 -0.87 -5.51 -7.20
C ALA A 36 -1.70 -4.38 -7.83
N ALA A 37 -1.23 -3.81 -8.95
CA ALA A 37 -1.95 -2.77 -9.68
C ALA A 37 -3.28 -3.27 -10.23
N ASP A 38 -3.29 -4.47 -10.80
CA ASP A 38 -4.48 -5.15 -11.32
C ASP A 38 -5.51 -5.40 -10.21
N ARG A 39 -5.07 -5.98 -9.09
CA ARG A 39 -5.91 -6.23 -7.92
C ARG A 39 -6.54 -4.96 -7.33
N LEU A 40 -5.83 -3.84 -7.38
CA LEU A 40 -6.28 -2.57 -6.83
C LEU A 40 -6.98 -1.67 -7.86
N GLY A 41 -7.11 -2.11 -9.12
CA GLY A 41 -7.75 -1.34 -10.19
C GLY A 41 -7.03 -0.04 -10.56
N ILE A 42 -5.71 0.04 -10.33
CA ILE A 42 -4.90 1.24 -10.59
C ILE A 42 -3.71 0.93 -11.50
N THR A 43 -2.94 1.95 -11.86
CA THR A 43 -1.76 1.76 -12.71
C THR A 43 -0.54 1.34 -11.90
N LYS A 44 0.33 0.51 -12.50
CA LYS A 44 1.64 0.13 -11.94
C LYS A 44 2.48 1.34 -11.52
N ALA A 45 2.40 2.44 -12.28
CA ALA A 45 3.12 3.67 -11.98
C ALA A 45 2.70 4.27 -10.63
N VAL A 46 1.39 4.28 -10.35
CA VAL A 46 0.84 4.74 -9.07
C VAL A 46 1.30 3.83 -7.94
N VAL A 47 1.18 2.51 -8.06
CA VAL A 47 1.65 1.56 -7.03
C VAL A 47 3.13 1.76 -6.73
N SER A 48 3.97 1.81 -7.76
CA SER A 48 5.41 1.99 -7.61
C SER A 48 5.75 3.33 -6.94
N GLN A 49 5.06 4.41 -7.31
CA GLN A 49 5.28 5.74 -6.73
C GLN A 49 4.90 5.77 -5.25
N GLN A 50 3.77 5.15 -4.88
CA GLN A 50 3.29 5.14 -3.49
C GLN A 50 4.19 4.30 -2.59
N VAL A 51 4.61 3.12 -3.06
CA VAL A 51 5.58 2.28 -2.33
C VAL A 51 6.92 2.99 -2.19
N ALA A 52 7.45 3.62 -3.25
CA ALA A 52 8.70 4.37 -3.18
C ALA A 52 8.59 5.62 -2.28
N ARG A 53 7.39 6.21 -2.15
CA ARG A 53 7.15 7.27 -1.17
C ARG A 53 7.22 6.73 0.25
N LEU A 54 6.60 5.57 0.50
CA LEU A 54 6.62 4.92 1.80
C LEU A 54 8.06 4.55 2.22
N GLU A 55 8.85 3.95 1.32
CA GLU A 55 10.27 3.65 1.58
C GLU A 55 11.10 4.91 1.88
N ARG A 56 10.81 6.04 1.22
CA ARG A 56 11.48 7.34 1.47
C ARG A 56 11.08 7.95 2.82
N GLU A 57 9.81 7.85 3.20
CA GLU A 57 9.31 8.37 4.47
C GLU A 57 9.94 7.64 5.66
N PHE A 58 10.08 6.31 5.57
CA PHE A 58 10.72 5.48 6.61
C PHE A 58 12.24 5.34 6.45
N ARG A 59 12.82 5.93 5.40
CA ARG A 59 14.24 5.81 5.02
C ARG A 59 14.75 4.35 5.04
N THR A 60 13.87 3.41 4.72
CA THR A 60 14.10 1.97 4.84
C THR A 60 13.63 1.28 3.57
N SER A 61 14.42 0.33 3.09
CA SER A 61 13.97 -0.56 2.01
C SER A 61 13.07 -1.64 2.59
N LEU A 62 11.80 -1.61 2.19
CA LEU A 62 10.80 -2.58 2.64
C LEU A 62 10.66 -3.73 1.64
N LEU A 63 11.08 -3.52 0.40
CA LEU A 63 10.99 -4.50 -0.68
C LEU A 63 12.35 -4.71 -1.34
N VAL A 64 12.73 -5.98 -1.49
CA VAL A 64 13.80 -6.40 -2.39
C VAL A 64 13.20 -6.63 -3.78
N ARG A 65 13.65 -5.84 -4.75
CA ARG A 65 13.24 -5.98 -6.15
C ARG A 65 14.29 -6.81 -6.89
N THR A 66 13.95 -8.02 -7.28
CA THR A 66 14.71 -8.78 -8.27
C THR A 66 14.05 -8.62 -9.64
N THR A 67 14.78 -8.89 -10.72
CA THR A 67 14.24 -8.81 -12.10
C THR A 67 13.05 -9.76 -12.36
N ARG A 68 12.82 -10.74 -11.48
CA ARG A 68 11.74 -11.73 -11.62
C ARG A 68 10.69 -11.68 -10.50
N LYS A 69 11.03 -11.20 -9.31
CA LYS A 69 10.12 -11.20 -8.14
C LYS A 69 10.39 -10.02 -7.22
N VAL A 70 9.31 -9.54 -6.61
CA VAL A 70 9.36 -8.59 -5.48
C VAL A 70 9.13 -9.38 -4.20
N GLN A 71 9.97 -9.15 -3.19
CA GLN A 71 9.84 -9.78 -1.88
C GLN A 71 9.99 -8.73 -0.79
N ALA A 72 9.31 -8.92 0.34
CA ALA A 72 9.51 -8.06 1.50
C ALA A 72 10.88 -8.33 2.15
N THR A 73 11.53 -7.27 2.64
CA THR A 73 12.67 -7.40 3.57
C THR A 73 12.16 -7.87 4.93
N GLU A 74 13.06 -8.24 5.86
CA GLU A 74 12.67 -8.60 7.24
C GLU A 74 11.86 -7.46 7.91
N VAL A 75 12.31 -6.22 7.73
CA VAL A 75 11.59 -5.02 8.21
C VAL A 75 10.27 -4.83 7.45
N GLY A 76 10.27 -5.08 6.14
CA GLY A 76 9.06 -5.07 5.32
C GLY A 76 8.02 -6.09 5.77
N GLN A 77 8.45 -7.28 6.20
CA GLN A 77 7.57 -8.33 6.69
C GLN A 77 6.97 -7.97 8.06
N ALA A 78 7.79 -7.44 8.97
CA ALA A 78 7.31 -6.95 10.26
C ALA A 78 6.31 -5.80 10.11
N PHE A 79 6.56 -4.91 9.14
CA PHE A 79 5.64 -3.83 8.79
C PHE A 79 4.35 -4.34 8.15
N TYR A 80 4.44 -5.31 7.21
CA TYR A 80 3.30 -5.96 6.58
C TYR A 80 2.33 -6.54 7.60
N GLN A 81 2.83 -7.28 8.60
CA GLN A 81 1.99 -7.88 9.65
C GLN A 81 1.18 -6.83 10.41
N ARG A 82 1.79 -5.68 10.74
CA ARG A 82 1.09 -4.56 11.40
C ARG A 82 0.08 -3.90 10.48
N CYS A 83 0.42 -3.73 9.20
CA CYS A 83 -0.47 -3.11 8.21
C CYS A 83 -1.68 -3.98 7.91
N ALA A 84 -1.50 -5.29 7.77
CA ALA A 84 -2.57 -6.24 7.55
C ALA A 84 -3.60 -6.18 8.69
N GLY A 85 -3.15 -6.20 9.95
CA GLY A 85 -4.06 -6.06 11.10
C GLY A 85 -4.80 -4.72 11.17
N ILE A 86 -4.18 -3.63 10.74
CA ILE A 86 -4.86 -2.31 10.68
C ILE A 86 -5.94 -2.30 9.58
N LEU A 87 -5.64 -2.87 8.41
CA LEU A 87 -6.59 -2.95 7.30
C LEU A 87 -7.75 -3.88 7.65
N GLU A 88 -7.48 -5.02 8.27
CA GLU A 88 -8.47 -5.97 8.77
C GLU A 88 -9.37 -5.30 9.82
N ALA A 89 -8.81 -4.62 10.81
CA ALA A 89 -9.59 -3.89 11.81
C ALA A 89 -10.46 -2.79 11.19
N ALA A 90 -9.98 -2.12 10.14
CA ALA A 90 -10.77 -1.15 9.40
C ALA A 90 -11.92 -1.82 8.65
N GLU A 91 -11.68 -2.96 7.99
CA GLU A 91 -12.70 -3.76 7.29
C GLU A 91 -13.79 -4.23 8.25
N HIS A 92 -13.41 -4.81 9.39
CA HIS A 92 -14.34 -5.19 10.46
C HIS A 92 -15.20 -4.02 10.96
N ALA A 93 -14.61 -2.83 11.11
CA ALA A 93 -15.38 -1.65 11.52
C ALA A 93 -16.45 -1.24 10.50
N PHE A 94 -16.24 -1.51 9.21
CA PHE A 94 -17.24 -1.31 8.16
C PHE A 94 -18.29 -2.42 8.12
N ASP A 95 -17.89 -3.68 8.29
CA ASP A 95 -18.81 -4.82 8.35
C ASP A 95 -19.76 -4.71 9.55
N ASP A 96 -19.24 -4.36 10.74
CA ASP A 96 -20.04 -4.12 11.94
C ASP A 96 -21.12 -3.05 11.72
N LEU A 97 -20.85 -2.05 10.87
CA LEU A 97 -21.84 -1.04 10.50
C LEU A 97 -22.90 -1.61 9.57
N GLY A 98 -22.51 -2.45 8.61
CA GLY A 98 -23.41 -3.14 7.70
C GLY A 98 -24.36 -4.10 8.40
N GLU A 99 -23.88 -4.77 9.46
CA GLU A 99 -24.64 -5.77 10.21
C GLU A 99 -25.57 -5.15 11.26
N ARG A 100 -25.28 -3.93 11.73
CA ARG A 100 -26.18 -3.17 12.63
C ARG A 100 -27.23 -2.34 11.89
N ALA A 101 -27.07 -2.14 10.59
CA ALA A 101 -28.01 -1.44 9.72
C ALA A 101 -29.01 -2.38 9.02
N ALA A 102 -28.85 -3.70 9.19
CA ALA A 102 -29.76 -4.75 8.71
C ALA A 102 -30.72 -5.22 9.82
#